data_AF-A0A8T2BQM6-F1
#
_entry.id   AF-A0A8T2BQM6-F1
#
_cell.length_a   1.000
_cell.length_b   1.000
_cell.length_c   1.000
_cell.angle_alpha   90.00
_cell.angle_beta   90.00
_cell.angle_gamma   90.00
#
_symmetry.space_group_name_H-M   'P 1'
#
loop_
_entity.id
_entity.type
_entity.pdbx_description
1 polymer ?
#
loop_
_entity_poly.entity_id
_entity_poly.type
_entity_poly.pdbx_seq_one_letter_code
_entity_poly.pdbx_strand_id
1 'polypeptide(L)'
;MNDYYKTHGSTEEACSFSGTGQIVSVDPSYAASATDTQLQGNIDWACNEGQVDCAKINPGGVCYEPNTPTSHASFVMNDYYRSHGSTEEACDFNHTGQIISGDPSYRRSKTWCVANSSAAPNQLQANIDYACSEGKVDCAKINPGGVCFDPDTVLSHASFVMNDFYQNHGSTEESCNFSGTGQVVTADPSYGSCVYT
;
A
#
# COMPACT_ATOMS: atom_id res chain seq x y z
N MET A 1 33.94 2.43 -0.34
CA MET A 1 33.08 2.79 -1.47
C MET A 1 32.49 1.48 -1.98
N ASN A 2 31.28 1.12 -1.52
CA ASN A 2 30.74 -0.22 -1.71
C ASN A 2 29.74 -0.21 -2.87
N ASP A 3 29.95 -1.11 -3.82
CA ASP A 3 29.27 -1.24 -5.13
C ASP A 3 27.80 -1.69 -5.06
N TYR A 4 27.06 -1.33 -4.01
CA TYR A 4 25.66 -1.73 -3.84
C TYR A 4 24.67 -0.91 -4.70
N TYR A 5 25.15 0.07 -5.47
CA TYR A 5 24.32 1.06 -6.17
C TYR A 5 24.10 0.78 -7.68
N LYS A 6 24.43 -0.40 -8.21
CA LYS A 6 24.46 -0.61 -9.67
C LYS A 6 23.46 -1.59 -10.29
N THR A 7 22.61 -2.30 -9.54
CA THR A 7 21.86 -3.43 -10.14
C THR A 7 20.34 -3.48 -9.95
N HIS A 8 19.69 -2.53 -9.30
CA HIS A 8 18.22 -2.56 -9.18
C HIS A 8 17.61 -1.42 -9.99
N GLY A 9 17.52 -1.68 -11.30
CA GLY A 9 16.69 -0.91 -12.22
C GLY A 9 15.29 -1.50 -12.24
N SER A 10 14.39 -0.92 -11.45
CA SER A 10 12.95 -0.97 -11.70
C SER A 10 12.32 0.30 -11.13
N THR A 11 11.48 0.96 -11.92
CA THR A 11 11.04 2.36 -11.72
C THR A 11 10.02 2.56 -10.60
N GLU A 12 9.68 1.52 -9.83
CA GLU A 12 8.82 1.58 -8.63
C GLU A 12 9.62 1.65 -7.30
N GLU A 13 10.89 1.26 -7.32
CA GLU A 13 11.77 1.27 -6.13
C GLU A 13 12.25 2.69 -5.79
N ALA A 14 12.27 3.62 -6.75
CA ALA A 14 12.73 5.00 -6.52
C ALA A 14 11.79 5.83 -5.60
N CYS A 15 10.56 5.37 -5.45
CA CYS A 15 9.53 5.99 -4.61
C CYS A 15 9.36 5.27 -3.28
N SER A 16 10.14 4.21 -3.09
CA SER A 16 10.29 3.45 -1.87
C SER A 16 11.75 3.47 -1.45
N PHE A 17 12.10 4.53 -0.72
CA PHE A 17 13.16 4.55 0.29
C PHE A 17 14.61 4.26 -0.11
N SER A 18 15.49 5.17 0.31
CA SER A 18 16.89 4.84 0.57
C SER A 18 17.37 5.54 1.83
N GLY A 19 16.59 5.39 2.91
CA GLY A 19 16.91 5.76 4.31
C GLY A 19 15.95 6.80 4.92
N THR A 20 15.70 6.63 6.23
CA THR A 20 15.21 7.59 7.24
C THR A 20 13.72 7.99 7.30
N GLY A 21 12.90 7.43 8.23
CA GLY A 21 11.61 8.10 8.63
C GLY A 21 10.36 7.44 9.36
N GLN A 22 10.40 6.77 10.57
CA GLN A 22 9.57 6.56 11.83
C GLN A 22 10.23 5.84 13.09
N ILE A 23 10.26 6.41 14.34
CA ILE A 23 10.69 5.69 15.58
C ILE A 23 9.44 5.07 16.23
N VAL A 24 9.53 3.81 16.68
CA VAL A 24 8.66 3.28 17.74
C VAL A 24 9.46 3.19 19.04
N SER A 25 9.21 4.12 19.93
CA SER A 25 9.17 3.84 21.36
C SER A 25 7.86 4.43 21.83
N VAL A 26 6.88 3.57 22.05
CA VAL A 26 5.59 3.99 22.59
C VAL A 26 5.81 4.76 23.89
N ASP A 27 5.44 6.04 23.89
CA ASP A 27 4.28 6.42 24.68
C ASP A 27 3.05 6.25 23.77
N PRO A 28 2.11 5.31 24.07
CA PRO A 28 0.91 5.06 23.27
C PRO A 28 -0.04 6.26 23.12
N SER A 29 0.20 7.37 23.84
CA SER A 29 -0.64 8.56 23.79
C SER A 29 -0.39 9.48 22.58
N TYR A 30 0.66 9.26 21.78
CA TYR A 30 1.05 10.17 20.68
C TYR A 30 0.96 9.58 19.27
N ALA A 31 0.55 8.31 19.09
CA ALA A 31 0.29 7.74 17.78
C ALA A 31 -1.11 8.13 17.28
N ALA A 32 -1.32 9.40 16.96
CA ALA A 32 -2.46 9.78 16.14
C ALA A 32 -2.16 9.37 14.70
N SER A 33 -2.99 8.49 14.11
CA SER A 33 -3.05 8.33 12.67
C SER A 33 -3.31 9.70 12.05
N ALA A 34 -2.31 10.28 11.38
CA ALA A 34 -2.48 11.55 10.70
C ALA A 34 -3.63 11.40 9.69
N THR A 35 -4.59 12.32 9.75
CA THR A 35 -5.68 12.37 8.77
C THR A 35 -5.15 12.78 7.41
N ASP A 36 -5.85 12.41 6.34
CA ASP A 36 -5.55 12.85 4.98
C ASP A 36 -5.39 14.38 4.88
N THR A 37 -6.19 15.14 5.64
CA THR A 37 -6.08 16.61 5.72
C THR A 37 -4.74 17.07 6.31
N GLN A 38 -4.26 16.41 7.36
CA GLN A 38 -2.97 16.74 7.98
C GLN A 38 -1.82 16.37 7.05
N LEU A 39 -1.91 15.21 6.41
CA LEU A 39 -0.91 14.75 5.44
C LEU A 39 -0.84 15.68 4.22
N GLN A 40 -1.99 16.10 3.70
CA GLN A 40 -2.04 17.06 2.61
C GLN A 40 -1.45 18.42 3.01
N GLY A 41 -1.73 18.92 4.22
CA GLY A 41 -1.13 20.15 4.73
C GLY A 41 0.40 20.07 4.84
N ASN A 42 0.94 18.92 5.22
CA ASN A 42 2.39 18.69 5.28
C ASN A 42 3.03 18.65 3.89
N ILE A 43 2.37 17.98 2.93
CA ILE A 43 2.79 17.97 1.52
C ILE A 43 2.85 19.40 1.02
N ASP A 44 1.75 20.15 1.16
CA ASP A 44 1.64 21.53 0.67
C ASP A 44 2.74 22.41 1.28
N TRP A 45 2.99 22.29 2.58
CA TRP A 45 4.04 23.05 3.25
C TRP A 45 5.44 22.69 2.73
N ALA A 46 5.77 21.41 2.64
CA ALA A 46 7.10 20.97 2.22
C ALA A 46 7.39 21.32 0.74
N CYS A 47 6.38 21.24 -0.12
CA CYS A 47 6.50 21.60 -1.54
C CYS A 47 6.64 23.11 -1.77
N ASN A 48 6.00 23.95 -0.94
CA ASN A 48 5.99 25.40 -1.15
C ASN A 48 7.07 26.11 -0.31
N GLU A 49 7.24 25.72 0.95
CA GLU A 49 8.13 26.38 1.91
C GLU A 49 9.34 25.51 2.27
N GLY A 50 9.16 24.19 2.34
CA GLY A 50 10.22 23.24 2.73
C GLY A 50 11.27 22.96 1.65
N GLN A 51 11.23 23.64 0.51
CA GLN A 51 12.20 23.52 -0.58
C GLN A 51 12.35 22.08 -1.14
N VAL A 52 11.29 21.26 -1.05
CA VAL A 52 11.26 19.90 -1.62
C VAL A 52 10.79 19.92 -3.07
N ASP A 53 11.42 19.13 -3.94
CA ASP A 53 10.96 18.94 -5.32
C ASP A 53 9.82 17.93 -5.39
N CYS A 54 8.60 18.47 -5.41
CA CYS A 54 7.37 17.67 -5.50
C CYS A 54 6.96 17.29 -6.93
N ALA A 55 7.77 17.58 -7.96
CA ALA A 55 7.46 17.15 -9.33
C ALA A 55 7.28 15.63 -9.45
N LYS A 56 7.93 14.86 -8.57
CA LYS A 56 7.89 13.40 -8.55
C LYS A 56 6.56 12.82 -8.07
N ILE A 57 5.78 13.54 -7.28
CA ILE A 57 4.48 13.09 -6.76
C ILE A 57 3.28 13.67 -7.55
N ASN A 58 3.53 14.52 -8.54
CA ASN A 58 2.49 15.08 -9.41
C ASN A 58 2.08 14.08 -10.50
N PRO A 59 0.94 14.26 -11.18
CA PRO A 59 0.51 13.39 -12.28
C PRO A 59 1.62 13.18 -13.33
N GLY A 60 1.95 11.92 -13.61
CA GLY A 60 3.06 11.54 -14.50
C GLY A 60 4.44 11.52 -13.85
N GLY A 61 4.54 11.86 -12.56
CA GLY A 61 5.73 11.71 -11.75
C GLY A 61 5.96 10.25 -11.35
N VAL A 62 7.23 9.89 -11.12
CA VAL A 62 7.63 8.52 -10.77
C VAL A 62 7.02 8.02 -9.46
N CYS A 63 6.66 8.93 -8.54
CA CYS A 63 6.08 8.66 -7.22
C CYS A 63 4.63 9.13 -7.10
N TYR A 64 3.94 9.23 -8.24
CA TYR A 64 2.52 9.59 -8.26
C TYR A 64 1.65 8.48 -7.67
N GLU A 65 1.97 7.21 -7.95
CA GLU A 65 1.17 6.07 -7.51
C GLU A 65 1.75 5.38 -6.25
N PRO A 66 0.90 4.93 -5.30
CA PRO A 66 -0.55 5.16 -5.27
C PRO A 66 -0.87 6.64 -5.01
N ASN A 67 -1.81 7.20 -5.78
CA ASN A 67 -2.24 8.60 -5.67
C ASN A 67 -3.06 8.84 -4.37
N THR A 68 -2.35 8.89 -3.25
CA THR A 68 -2.91 9.06 -1.91
C THR A 68 -2.07 10.06 -1.10
N PRO A 69 -2.69 10.84 -0.19
CA PRO A 69 -1.96 11.75 0.69
C PRO A 69 -0.87 11.05 1.49
N THR A 70 -1.11 9.83 1.98
CA THR A 70 -0.12 9.04 2.72
C THR A 70 1.12 8.71 1.90
N SER A 71 0.95 8.29 0.64
CA SER A 71 2.07 7.95 -0.25
C SER A 71 2.91 9.19 -0.58
N HIS A 72 2.24 10.27 -0.96
CA HIS A 72 2.89 11.53 -1.32
C HIS A 72 3.60 12.17 -0.12
N ALA A 73 2.96 12.18 1.05
CA ALA A 73 3.53 12.71 2.29
C ALA A 73 4.76 11.90 2.71
N SER A 74 4.71 10.56 2.61
CA SER A 74 5.86 9.70 2.91
C SER A 74 7.08 10.05 2.06
N PHE A 75 6.89 10.38 0.78
CA PHE A 75 7.97 10.81 -0.10
C PHE A 75 8.48 12.20 0.28
N VAL A 76 7.59 13.19 0.30
CA VAL A 76 7.91 14.61 0.45
C VAL A 76 8.53 14.91 1.81
N MET A 77 7.97 14.36 2.89
CA MET A 77 8.45 14.58 4.26
C MET A 77 9.82 13.94 4.49
N ASN A 78 10.10 12.79 3.88
CA ASN A 78 11.42 12.18 3.93
C ASN A 78 12.46 12.97 3.11
N ASP A 79 12.10 13.49 1.94
CA ASP A 79 13.00 14.33 1.14
C ASP A 79 13.35 15.63 1.89
N TYR A 80 12.37 16.24 2.56
CA TYR A 80 12.60 17.36 3.47
C TYR A 80 13.58 16.99 4.59
N TYR A 81 13.29 15.93 5.33
CA TYR A 81 14.14 15.45 6.43
C TYR A 81 15.60 15.23 5.99
N ARG A 82 15.80 14.63 4.82
CA ARG A 82 17.14 14.35 4.26
C ARG A 82 17.88 15.61 3.87
N SER A 83 17.19 16.55 3.23
CA SER A 83 17.77 17.82 2.79
C SER A 83 18.02 18.78 3.96
N HIS A 84 17.34 18.60 5.09
CA HIS A 84 17.38 19.49 6.25
C HIS A 84 18.08 18.85 7.46
N GLY A 85 19.20 18.18 7.20
CA GLY A 85 20.13 17.76 8.25
C GLY A 85 19.72 16.51 9.04
N SER A 86 18.60 15.87 8.67
CA SER A 86 18.18 14.59 9.24
C SER A 86 18.04 14.61 10.77
N THR A 87 17.46 15.69 11.30
CA THR A 87 17.22 15.86 12.75
C THR A 87 15.79 15.51 13.14
N GLU A 88 15.55 15.29 14.43
CA GLU A 88 14.22 15.04 14.98
C GLU A 88 13.25 16.18 14.65
N GLU A 89 13.72 17.42 14.72
CA GLU A 89 12.93 18.62 14.42
C GLU A 89 12.53 18.70 12.95
N ALA A 90 13.42 18.29 12.04
CA ALA A 90 13.12 18.24 10.61
C ALA A 90 12.09 17.14 10.27
N CYS A 91 11.84 16.20 11.17
CA CYS A 91 10.89 15.10 10.97
C CYS A 91 9.54 15.30 11.67
N ASP A 92 9.43 16.22 12.63
CA ASP A 92 8.27 16.31 13.50
C ASP A 92 6.96 16.59 12.74
N PHE A 93 6.98 17.50 11.76
CA PHE A 93 5.79 17.90 10.97
C PHE A 93 4.53 18.04 11.84
N ASN A 94 4.64 18.80 12.94
CA ASN A 94 3.55 18.96 13.91
C ASN A 94 3.07 17.61 14.49
N HIS A 95 4.02 16.81 14.95
CA HIS A 95 3.85 15.46 15.52
C HIS A 95 3.26 14.40 14.59
N THR A 96 3.27 14.63 13.27
CA THR A 96 2.77 13.66 12.29
C THR A 96 3.88 12.86 11.61
N GLY A 97 5.12 13.33 11.67
CA GLY A 97 6.28 12.61 11.16
C GLY A 97 7.12 11.98 12.28
N GLN A 98 7.91 10.97 11.92
CA GLN A 98 8.70 10.14 12.85
C GLN A 98 9.98 9.64 12.10
N ILE A 99 11.05 9.09 12.74
CA ILE A 99 12.33 8.60 12.09
C ILE A 99 12.71 7.07 12.22
N ILE A 100 12.88 6.24 11.14
CA ILE A 100 12.91 4.73 11.18
C ILE A 100 14.31 4.30 10.85
N SER A 101 14.84 3.43 11.70
CA SER A 101 16.01 2.59 11.46
C SER A 101 15.60 1.27 10.79
N GLY A 102 15.03 1.33 9.59
CA GLY A 102 14.64 0.16 8.82
C GLY A 102 14.04 0.59 7.49
N ASP A 103 14.30 -0.18 6.42
CA ASP A 103 13.73 0.09 5.10
C ASP A 103 12.20 -0.08 5.18
N PRO A 104 11.41 0.99 5.02
CA PRO A 104 9.95 0.89 5.06
C PRO A 104 9.37 0.16 3.84
N SER A 105 10.17 -0.18 2.83
CA SER A 105 9.80 -1.20 1.84
C SER A 105 9.52 -2.56 2.51
N TYR A 106 10.15 -2.86 3.65
CA TYR A 106 9.87 -4.05 4.47
C TYR A 106 8.50 -4.00 5.16
N ARG A 107 7.92 -2.80 5.35
CA ARG A 107 6.55 -2.59 5.85
C ARG A 107 5.50 -2.70 4.76
N ARG A 108 5.88 -2.67 3.47
CA ARG A 108 5.11 -3.28 2.38
C ARG A 108 5.64 -4.69 2.12
N SER A 109 5.68 -5.53 3.16
CA SER A 109 5.58 -6.97 2.90
C SER A 109 4.34 -7.12 2.03
N LYS A 110 4.51 -7.48 0.75
CA LYS A 110 3.37 -7.60 -0.16
C LYS A 110 2.35 -8.48 0.56
N THR A 111 1.21 -7.89 0.87
CA THR A 111 0.12 -8.57 1.55
C THR A 111 -0.94 -8.84 0.51
N TRP A 112 -1.72 -9.88 0.75
CA TRP A 112 -2.83 -10.25 -0.10
C TRP A 112 -4.08 -10.40 0.76
N CYS A 113 -5.24 -10.14 0.18
CA CYS A 113 -6.49 -10.47 0.81
C CYS A 113 -7.02 -11.79 0.25
N VAL A 114 -7.17 -12.81 1.10
CA VAL A 114 -7.77 -14.09 0.71
C VAL A 114 -9.08 -14.32 1.44
N ALA A 115 -9.96 -15.13 0.87
CA ALA A 115 -11.20 -15.50 1.52
C ALA A 115 -10.92 -16.42 2.72
N ASN A 116 -11.61 -16.17 3.82
CA ASN A 116 -11.53 -17.01 5.01
C ASN A 116 -12.22 -18.36 4.74
N SER A 117 -11.49 -19.46 4.90
CA SER A 117 -12.00 -20.82 4.71
C SER A 117 -13.19 -21.19 5.61
N SER A 118 -13.42 -20.46 6.71
CA SER A 118 -14.57 -20.64 7.61
C SER A 118 -15.81 -19.84 7.19
N ALA A 119 -15.71 -18.96 6.19
CA ALA A 119 -16.84 -18.17 5.70
C ALA A 119 -17.85 -19.06 4.96
N ALA A 120 -19.13 -18.73 5.08
CA ALA A 120 -20.16 -19.50 4.41
C ALA A 120 -20.12 -19.26 2.89
N PRO A 121 -20.30 -20.29 2.03
CA PRO A 121 -20.19 -20.15 0.58
C PRO A 121 -21.10 -19.07 -0.02
N ASN A 122 -22.29 -18.85 0.56
CA ASN A 122 -23.21 -17.80 0.14
C ASN A 122 -22.69 -16.39 0.43
N GLN A 123 -21.92 -16.19 1.51
CA GLN A 123 -21.27 -14.91 1.81
C GLN A 123 -20.13 -14.66 0.83
N LEU A 124 -19.34 -15.70 0.53
CA LEU A 124 -18.26 -15.61 -0.46
C LEU A 124 -18.79 -15.31 -1.86
N GLN A 125 -19.91 -15.91 -2.25
CA GLN A 125 -20.56 -15.57 -3.52
C GLN A 125 -21.04 -14.11 -3.54
N ALA A 126 -21.61 -13.62 -2.44
CA ALA A 126 -22.01 -12.22 -2.34
C ALA A 126 -20.81 -11.25 -2.45
N ASN A 127 -19.63 -11.64 -1.94
CA ASN A 127 -18.40 -10.86 -2.12
C ASN A 127 -17.95 -10.82 -3.58
N ILE A 128 -18.00 -11.97 -4.27
CA ILE A 128 -17.71 -12.07 -5.71
C ILE A 128 -18.66 -11.14 -6.46
N ASP A 129 -19.97 -11.28 -6.25
CA ASP A 129 -20.99 -10.48 -6.93
C ASP A 129 -20.78 -8.98 -6.67
N TYR A 130 -20.47 -8.59 -5.43
CA TYR A 130 -20.17 -7.21 -5.05
C TYR A 130 -18.94 -6.66 -5.78
N ALA A 131 -17.83 -7.39 -5.77
CA ALA A 131 -16.58 -6.91 -6.35
C ALA A 131 -16.60 -6.98 -7.89
N CYS A 132 -17.29 -7.95 -8.48
CA CYS A 132 -17.52 -8.01 -9.93
C CYS A 132 -18.54 -6.98 -10.41
N SER A 133 -19.43 -6.51 -9.54
CA SER A 133 -20.43 -5.50 -9.92
C SER A 133 -19.76 -4.18 -10.32
N GLU A 134 -20.31 -3.54 -11.35
CA GLU A 134 -19.91 -2.20 -11.80
C GLU A 134 -18.41 -2.03 -12.14
N GLY A 135 -17.69 -3.13 -12.39
CA GLY A 135 -16.31 -3.11 -12.87
C GLY A 135 -15.26 -2.77 -11.81
N LYS A 136 -15.52 -3.05 -10.53
CA LYS A 136 -14.54 -2.80 -9.45
C LYS A 136 -13.33 -3.72 -9.51
N VAL A 137 -13.47 -4.89 -10.15
CA VAL A 137 -12.40 -5.87 -10.42
C VAL A 137 -12.62 -6.58 -11.77
N ASP A 138 -11.56 -7.15 -12.35
CA ASP A 138 -11.66 -7.95 -13.57
C ASP A 138 -12.01 -9.42 -13.27
N CYS A 139 -13.31 -9.72 -13.24
CA CYS A 139 -13.81 -11.08 -13.01
C CYS A 139 -13.71 -12.01 -14.22
N ALA A 140 -13.20 -11.56 -15.39
CA ALA A 140 -12.98 -12.46 -16.52
C ALA A 140 -11.98 -13.57 -16.19
N LYS A 141 -11.03 -13.30 -15.27
CA LYS A 141 -9.98 -14.23 -14.86
C LYS A 141 -10.50 -15.44 -14.07
N ILE A 142 -11.64 -15.31 -13.38
CA ILE A 142 -12.24 -16.39 -12.57
C ILE A 142 -13.44 -17.08 -13.26
N ASN A 143 -13.84 -16.61 -14.45
CA ASN A 143 -14.91 -17.24 -15.22
C ASN A 143 -14.39 -18.47 -15.99
N PRO A 144 -15.27 -19.36 -16.48
CA PRO A 144 -14.85 -20.51 -17.29
C PRO A 144 -13.94 -20.09 -18.45
N GLY A 145 -12.73 -20.68 -18.51
CA GLY A 145 -11.68 -20.33 -19.47
C GLY A 145 -10.72 -19.23 -19.02
N GLY A 146 -10.93 -18.64 -17.84
CA GLY A 146 -10.03 -17.68 -17.20
C GLY A 146 -8.83 -18.35 -16.51
N VAL A 147 -7.74 -17.58 -16.35
CA VAL A 147 -6.45 -18.07 -15.82
C VAL A 147 -6.48 -18.44 -14.34
N CYS A 148 -7.51 -18.02 -13.61
CA CYS A 148 -7.75 -18.25 -12.19
C CYS A 148 -9.07 -19.02 -11.95
N PHE A 149 -9.60 -19.67 -12.98
CA PHE A 149 -10.81 -20.49 -12.85
C PHE A 149 -10.56 -21.75 -12.02
N ASP A 150 -9.43 -22.44 -12.25
CA ASP A 150 -9.09 -23.65 -11.51
C ASP A 150 -8.26 -23.31 -10.27
N PRO A 151 -8.59 -23.85 -9.07
CA PRO A 151 -9.67 -24.81 -8.84
C PRO A 151 -11.05 -24.14 -8.83
N ASP A 152 -12.01 -24.78 -9.50
CA ASP A 152 -13.41 -24.34 -9.62
C ASP A 152 -14.14 -24.45 -8.27
N THR A 153 -13.85 -23.51 -7.37
CA THR A 153 -14.47 -23.38 -6.07
C THR A 153 -14.75 -21.92 -5.75
N VAL A 154 -15.88 -21.67 -5.08
CA VAL A 154 -16.28 -20.33 -4.63
C VAL A 154 -15.20 -19.70 -3.75
N LEU A 155 -14.50 -20.50 -2.93
CA LEU A 155 -13.42 -20.00 -2.07
C LEU A 155 -12.23 -19.45 -2.87
N SER A 156 -11.82 -20.16 -3.92
CA SER A 156 -10.69 -19.75 -4.76
C SER A 156 -11.04 -18.54 -5.63
N HIS A 157 -12.24 -18.52 -6.21
CA HIS A 157 -12.72 -17.36 -6.97
C HIS A 157 -12.89 -16.12 -6.08
N ALA A 158 -13.45 -16.28 -4.88
CA ALA A 158 -13.58 -15.19 -3.92
C ALA A 158 -12.22 -14.66 -3.46
N SER A 159 -11.26 -15.54 -3.18
CA SER A 159 -9.90 -15.13 -2.77
C SER A 159 -9.23 -14.25 -3.83
N PHE A 160 -9.34 -14.64 -5.11
CA PHE A 160 -8.75 -13.86 -6.20
C PHE A 160 -9.39 -12.47 -6.31
N VAL A 161 -10.72 -12.43 -6.35
CA VAL A 161 -11.49 -11.19 -6.52
C VAL A 161 -11.34 -10.26 -5.31
N MET A 162 -11.34 -10.80 -4.10
CA MET A 162 -11.13 -10.03 -2.88
C MET A 162 -9.71 -9.46 -2.81
N ASN A 163 -8.70 -10.18 -3.32
CA ASN A 163 -7.37 -9.62 -3.47
C ASN A 163 -7.34 -8.47 -4.48
N ASP A 164 -7.86 -8.67 -5.70
CA ASP A 164 -7.86 -7.63 -6.73
C ASP A 164 -8.55 -6.35 -6.21
N PHE A 165 -9.67 -6.51 -5.49
CA PHE A 165 -10.33 -5.41 -4.81
C PHE A 165 -9.44 -4.76 -3.75
N TYR A 166 -8.84 -5.56 -2.86
CA TYR A 166 -7.96 -5.10 -1.78
C TYR A 166 -6.80 -4.25 -2.31
N GLN A 167 -6.14 -4.70 -3.37
CA GLN A 167 -5.01 -3.98 -3.98
C GLN A 167 -5.46 -2.68 -4.64
N ASN A 168 -6.61 -2.69 -5.33
CA ASN A 168 -7.18 -1.50 -5.95
C ASN A 168 -7.75 -0.49 -4.92
N HIS A 169 -7.92 -0.89 -3.66
CA HIS A 169 -8.49 -0.08 -2.58
C HIS A 169 -7.49 0.15 -1.44
N GLY A 170 -6.22 0.35 -1.78
CA GLY A 170 -5.18 0.83 -0.85
C GLY A 170 -4.62 -0.22 0.10
N SER A 171 -4.93 -1.50 -0.11
CA SER A 171 -4.34 -2.63 0.62
C SER A 171 -4.47 -2.50 2.16
N THR A 172 -5.62 -2.03 2.65
CA THR A 172 -5.90 -1.81 4.08
C THR A 172 -6.68 -2.98 4.71
N GLU A 173 -6.66 -3.08 6.05
CA GLU A 173 -7.48 -4.08 6.76
C GLU A 173 -8.98 -3.93 6.45
N GLU A 174 -9.46 -2.69 6.28
CA GLU A 174 -10.85 -2.42 5.92
C GLU A 174 -11.19 -2.90 4.50
N SER A 175 -10.30 -2.70 3.52
CA SER A 175 -10.55 -3.17 2.15
C SER A 175 -10.52 -4.69 2.02
N CYS A 176 -9.89 -5.40 2.97
CA CYS A 176 -9.94 -6.87 3.07
C CYS A 176 -11.07 -7.41 3.96
N ASN A 177 -11.79 -6.57 4.70
CA ASN A 177 -12.71 -7.07 5.72
C ASN A 177 -13.86 -7.92 5.15
N PHE A 178 -14.53 -7.43 4.10
CA PHE A 178 -15.69 -8.09 3.47
C PHE A 178 -16.70 -8.65 4.51
N SER A 179 -17.08 -7.84 5.50
CA SER A 179 -17.94 -8.26 6.62
C SER A 179 -17.38 -9.44 7.43
N GLY A 180 -16.06 -9.46 7.65
CA GLY A 180 -15.32 -10.48 8.40
C GLY A 180 -15.00 -11.76 7.63
N THR A 181 -15.20 -11.76 6.31
CA THR A 181 -14.98 -12.95 5.47
C THR A 181 -13.65 -12.94 4.72
N GLY A 182 -12.91 -11.83 4.73
CA GLY A 182 -11.55 -11.77 4.20
C GLY A 182 -10.48 -11.78 5.27
N GLN A 183 -9.28 -12.19 4.87
CA GLN A 183 -8.12 -12.30 5.73
C GLN A 183 -6.89 -11.77 4.99
N VAL A 184 -6.17 -10.84 5.62
CA VAL A 184 -4.88 -10.38 5.14
C VAL A 184 -3.82 -11.45 5.41
N VAL A 185 -3.08 -11.83 4.38
CA VAL A 185 -1.98 -12.80 4.44
C VAL A 185 -0.71 -12.20 3.87
N THR A 186 0.44 -12.69 4.34
CA THR A 186 1.78 -12.28 3.90
C THR A 186 2.45 -13.33 3.01
N ALA A 187 1.82 -14.49 2.82
CA ALA A 187 2.27 -15.52 1.90
C ALA A 187 1.54 -15.33 0.56
N ASP A 188 2.31 -15.31 -0.53
CA ASP A 188 1.76 -15.16 -1.89
C ASP A 188 0.81 -16.33 -2.20
N PRO A 189 -0.50 -16.08 -2.38
CA PRO A 189 -1.46 -17.13 -2.70
C PRO A 189 -1.47 -17.50 -4.18
N SER A 190 -0.62 -16.91 -5.01
CA SER A 190 -0.52 -17.22 -6.45
C SER A 190 -0.15 -18.67 -6.69
N TYR A 191 -0.70 -19.26 -7.74
CA TYR A 191 -0.42 -20.63 -8.14
C TYR A 191 -0.53 -20.78 -9.66
N GLY A 192 0.33 -21.61 -10.25
CA GLY A 192 0.34 -21.86 -11.70
C GLY A 192 0.41 -20.54 -12.49
N SER A 193 -0.59 -20.31 -13.35
CA SER A 193 -0.77 -19.07 -14.12
C SER A 193 -1.65 -18.02 -13.43
N CYS A 194 -2.25 -18.35 -12.28
CA CYS A 194 -3.08 -17.43 -11.52
C CYS A 194 -2.21 -16.59 -10.58
N VAL A 195 -1.97 -15.34 -10.96
CA VAL A 195 -1.14 -14.40 -10.19
C VAL A 195 -2.00 -13.40 -9.45
N TYR A 196 -1.81 -13.30 -8.15
CA TYR A 196 -2.44 -12.32 -7.28
C TYR A 196 -1.58 -11.05 -7.25
N THR A 197 -2.03 -10.05 -7.98
CA THR A 197 -1.39 -8.74 -8.10
C THR A 197 -2.12 -7.71 -7.30
#